data_AF-A0A2P2KBQ3-F1
#
_entry.id   AF-A0A2P2KBQ3-F1
#
_cell.length_a   1.000
_cell.length_b   1.000
_cell.length_c   1.000
_cell.angle_alpha   90.00
_cell.angle_beta   90.00
_cell.angle_gamma   90.00
#
_symmetry.space_group_name_H-M   'P 1'
#
loop_
_entity.id
_entity.type
_entity.pdbx_description
1 polymer ?
#
loop_
_entity_poly.entity_id
_entity_poly.type
_entity_poly.pdbx_seq_one_letter_code
_entity_poly.pdbx_strand_id
1 'polypeptide(L)'
;MPGGNVGADHAVFEQGASAGNVGNEKQVKQKKANPVALLLSSAMMLRHLQFPSFADRLETAVKRVILEGKYRTKDLGGESTTQGVTDAVIANLD
;
A
#
# COMPACT_ATOMS: atom_id res chain seq x y z
N MET A 1 5.73 -1.38 -6.34
CA MET A 1 6.84 -1.29 -5.36
C MET A 1 6.69 -0.01 -4.55
N PRO A 2 6.97 -0.02 -3.23
CA PRO A 2 6.98 1.22 -2.44
C PRO A 2 8.12 2.14 -2.87
N GLY A 3 7.99 3.43 -2.61
CA GLY A 3 8.99 4.43 -2.97
C GLY A 3 8.90 5.72 -2.16
N GLY A 4 9.94 6.54 -2.32
CA GLY A 4 9.98 7.89 -1.77
C GLY A 4 11.18 8.65 -2.31
N ASN A 5 10.96 9.93 -2.60
CA ASN A 5 11.95 10.90 -3.06
C ASN A 5 12.25 11.85 -1.90
N VAL A 6 13.48 11.83 -1.40
CA VAL A 6 13.93 12.64 -0.26
C VAL A 6 15.00 13.61 -0.73
N GLY A 7 14.75 14.91 -0.61
CA GLY A 7 15.68 16.00 -0.88
C GLY A 7 16.17 16.67 0.41
N ALA A 8 16.88 17.79 0.26
CA ALA A 8 17.44 18.52 1.40
C ALA A 8 16.37 19.07 2.35
N ASP A 9 15.30 19.66 1.78
CA ASP A 9 14.27 20.37 2.55
C ASP A 9 12.90 19.69 2.49
N HIS A 10 12.70 18.74 1.58
CA HIS A 10 11.39 18.15 1.29
C HIS A 10 11.51 16.65 1.03
N ALA A 11 10.45 15.92 1.37
CA ALA A 11 10.30 14.51 1.04
C ALA A 11 8.90 14.23 0.50
N VAL A 12 8.81 13.38 -0.53
CA VAL A 12 7.57 12.90 -1.13
C VAL A 12 7.59 11.38 -1.14
N PHE A 13 6.58 10.75 -0.54
CA PHE A 13 6.45 9.29 -0.52
C PHE A 13 5.32 8.86 -1.44
N GLU A 14 5.63 7.96 -2.37
CA GLU A 14 4.74 7.58 -3.45
C GLU A 14 5.04 6.16 -3.93
N GLN A 15 4.11 5.56 -4.67
CA GLN A 15 4.39 4.29 -5.32
C GLN A 15 5.54 4.44 -6.34
N GLY A 16 6.68 3.78 -6.09
CA GLY A 16 7.89 3.99 -6.88
C GLY A 16 7.86 3.39 -8.28
N ALA A 17 6.98 2.41 -8.55
CA ALA A 17 6.79 1.84 -9.88
C ALA A 17 5.31 1.84 -10.25
N SER A 18 5.00 2.44 -11.41
CA SER A 18 3.67 2.39 -12.00
C SER A 18 3.38 1.00 -12.57
N ALA A 19 2.18 0.48 -12.35
CA ALA A 19 1.69 -0.73 -13.00
C ALA A 19 1.20 -0.47 -14.45
N GLY A 20 1.55 0.69 -15.04
CA GLY A 20 1.18 1.06 -16.41
C GLY A 20 -0.30 1.41 -16.60
N ASN A 21 -1.03 1.61 -15.50
CA ASN A 21 -2.49 1.76 -15.48
C ASN A 21 -2.96 3.00 -14.69
N VAL A 22 -2.02 3.88 -14.31
CA VAL A 22 -2.34 5.15 -13.65
C VAL A 22 -3.25 5.98 -14.56
N GLY A 23 -4.35 6.49 -14.01
CA GLY A 23 -5.35 7.27 -14.77
C GLY A 23 -6.29 6.43 -15.65
N ASN A 24 -6.20 5.10 -15.63
CA ASN A 24 -7.11 4.25 -16.39
C ASN A 24 -8.53 4.25 -15.78
N GLU A 25 -9.49 4.87 -16.46
CA GLU A 25 -10.88 4.98 -15.96
C GLU A 25 -11.54 3.63 -15.63
N LYS A 26 -11.22 2.58 -16.39
CA LYS A 26 -11.77 1.25 -16.14
C LYS A 26 -11.28 0.71 -14.80
N GLN A 27 -10.00 0.88 -14.47
CA GLN A 27 -9.44 0.51 -13.17
C GLN A 27 -10.09 1.29 -12.03
N VAL A 28 -10.31 2.60 -12.21
CA VAL A 28 -10.98 3.46 -11.22
C VAL A 28 -12.40 2.96 -10.96
N LYS A 29 -13.20 2.71 -12.01
CA LYS A 29 -14.58 2.20 -11.89
C LYS A 29 -14.62 0.82 -11.23
N GLN A 30 -13.64 -0.04 -11.51
CA GLN A 30 -13.58 -1.39 -10.96
C GLN A 30 -13.15 -1.42 -9.49
N LYS A 31 -12.48 -0.39 -8.97
CA LYS A 31 -11.97 -0.36 -7.59
C LYS A 31 -11.12 -1.60 -7.25
N LYS A 32 -10.32 -2.08 -8.21
CA LYS A 32 -9.48 -3.29 -8.10
C LYS A 32 -7.98 -3.01 -8.13
N ALA A 33 -7.57 -1.74 -7.98
CA ALA A 33 -6.16 -1.37 -7.90
C ALA A 33 -5.54 -1.88 -6.60
N ASN A 34 -4.28 -2.31 -6.65
CA ASN A 34 -3.55 -2.79 -5.49
C ASN A 34 -3.06 -1.63 -4.59
N PRO A 35 -3.52 -1.52 -3.33
CA PRO A 35 -3.09 -0.43 -2.45
C PRO A 35 -1.71 -0.67 -1.79
N VAL A 36 -1.14 -1.88 -1.88
CA VAL A 36 0.02 -2.30 -1.07
C VAL A 36 1.24 -1.38 -1.25
N ALA A 37 1.57 -1.03 -2.49
CA ALA A 37 2.73 -0.18 -2.76
C ALA A 37 2.60 1.20 -2.08
N LEU A 38 1.39 1.79 -2.12
CA LEU A 38 1.13 3.07 -1.49
C LEU A 38 1.18 2.96 0.04
N LEU A 39 0.55 1.94 0.62
CA LEU A 39 0.58 1.71 2.07
C LEU A 39 2.01 1.53 2.61
N LEU A 40 2.84 0.77 1.90
CA LEU A 40 4.25 0.58 2.27
C LEU A 40 5.07 1.87 2.07
N SER A 41 4.74 2.70 1.09
CA SER A 41 5.33 4.04 0.94
C SER A 41 4.92 4.96 2.10
N SER A 42 3.67 4.85 2.58
CA SER A 42 3.23 5.54 3.80
C SER A 42 3.97 5.06 5.05
N ALA A 43 4.32 3.77 5.15
CA ALA A 43 5.19 3.29 6.23
C ALA A 43 6.60 3.91 6.15
N MET A 44 7.19 4.05 4.96
CA MET A 44 8.44 4.79 4.76
C MET A 44 8.33 6.26 5.21
N MET A 45 7.20 6.92 4.89
CA MET A 45 6.91 8.28 5.35
C MET A 45 6.84 8.38 6.87
N LEU A 46 6.14 7.44 7.53
CA LEU A 46 6.05 7.41 8.99
C LEU A 46 7.43 7.25 9.63
N ARG A 47 8.32 6.43 9.07
CA ARG A 47 9.72 6.34 9.53
C ARG A 47 10.47 7.65 9.35
N HIS A 48 10.30 8.32 8.21
CA HIS A 48 10.92 9.62 7.97
C HIS A 48 10.45 10.69 8.98
N LEU A 49 9.16 10.69 9.32
CA LEU A 49 8.55 11.56 10.32
C LEU A 49 8.87 11.17 11.78
N GLN A 50 9.77 10.23 12.02
CA GLN A 50 10.15 9.74 13.36
C GLN A 50 9.02 9.03 14.11
N PHE A 51 8.15 8.32 13.39
CA PHE A 51 7.06 7.49 13.92
C PHE A 51 7.27 5.99 13.61
N PRO A 52 8.36 5.35 14.09
CA PRO A 52 8.71 3.98 13.72
C PRO A 52 7.68 2.95 14.20
N SER A 53 7.09 3.13 15.39
CA SER A 53 6.08 2.20 15.92
C SER A 53 4.82 2.14 15.03
N PHE A 54 4.36 3.27 14.51
CA PHE A 54 3.23 3.32 13.58
C PHE A 54 3.59 2.70 12.22
N ALA A 55 4.82 2.94 11.74
CA ALA A 55 5.32 2.31 10.53
C ALA A 55 5.39 0.78 10.67
N ASP A 56 5.91 0.27 11.78
CA ASP A 56 6.02 -1.17 12.06
C ASP A 56 4.64 -1.82 12.12
N ARG A 57 3.67 -1.19 12.77
CA ARG A 57 2.28 -1.67 12.83
C ARG A 57 1.66 -1.77 11.44
N LEU A 58 1.77 -0.72 10.63
CA LEU A 58 1.23 -0.72 9.26
C LEU A 58 1.92 -1.76 8.38
N GLU A 59 3.25 -1.79 8.39
CA GLU A 59 4.03 -2.72 7.57
C GLU A 59 3.76 -4.19 7.95
N THR A 60 3.64 -4.48 9.25
CA THR A 60 3.31 -5.81 9.76
C THR A 60 1.91 -6.23 9.35
N ALA A 61 0.92 -5.35 9.50
CA ALA A 61 -0.47 -5.63 9.09
C ALA A 61 -0.57 -5.93 7.59
N VAL A 62 0.08 -5.12 6.74
CA VAL A 62 0.15 -5.35 5.29
C VAL A 62 0.81 -6.70 4.99
N LYS A 63 1.94 -7.01 5.62
CA LYS A 63 2.64 -8.29 5.43
C LYS A 63 1.76 -9.49 5.81
N ARG A 64 1.05 -9.44 6.95
CA ARG A 64 0.13 -10.51 7.38
C ARG A 64 -0.94 -10.77 6.33
N VAL A 65 -1.65 -9.73 5.89
CA VAL A 65 -2.73 -9.84 4.89
C VAL A 65 -2.25 -10.47 3.58
N ILE A 66 -1.08 -10.06 3.09
CA ILE A 66 -0.53 -10.59 1.84
C ILE A 66 -0.06 -12.04 1.99
N LEU A 67 0.57 -12.40 3.12
CA LEU A 67 1.02 -13.76 3.40
C LEU A 67 -0.14 -14.74 3.62
N GLU A 68 -1.21 -14.32 4.29
CA GLU A 68 -2.44 -15.12 4.42
C GLU A 68 -3.11 -15.38 3.07
N GLY A 69 -2.95 -14.47 2.11
CA GLY A 69 -3.37 -14.65 0.73
C GLY A 69 -4.89 -14.64 0.50
N LYS A 70 -5.70 -14.39 1.54
CA LYS A 70 -7.17 -14.32 1.46
C LYS A 70 -7.66 -13.04 0.77
N TYR A 71 -7.02 -11.91 1.04
CA TYR A 71 -7.39 -10.60 0.47
C TYR A 71 -6.29 -10.10 -0.48
N ARG A 72 -6.42 -10.46 -1.76
CA ARG A 72 -5.46 -10.09 -2.81
C ARG A 72 -6.18 -9.49 -4.00
N THR A 73 -5.62 -8.42 -4.55
CA THR A 73 -6.07 -7.85 -5.83
C THR A 73 -5.60 -8.72 -7.00
N LYS A 74 -6.10 -8.40 -8.20
CA LYS A 74 -5.90 -9.21 -9.41
C LYS A 74 -4.44 -9.42 -9.80
N ASP A 75 -3.62 -8.39 -9.65
CA ASP A 75 -2.17 -8.44 -9.90
C ASP A 75 -1.41 -9.36 -8.93
N LEU A 76 -2.01 -9.70 -7.78
CA LEU A 76 -1.49 -10.68 -6.83
C LEU A 76 -2.21 -12.04 -6.89
N GLY A 77 -2.99 -12.27 -7.96
CA GLY A 77 -3.70 -13.54 -8.20
C GLY A 77 -4.98 -13.72 -7.38
N GLY A 78 -5.57 -12.65 -6.84
CA GLY A 78 -6.86 -12.69 -6.15
C GLY A 78 -7.95 -11.88 -6.86
N GLU A 79 -9.12 -11.77 -6.25
CA GLU A 79 -10.27 -11.03 -6.80
C GLU A 79 -10.78 -9.92 -5.88
N SER A 80 -10.04 -9.62 -4.81
CA SER A 80 -10.41 -8.56 -3.86
C SER A 80 -10.36 -7.18 -4.50
N THR A 81 -11.20 -6.30 -3.97
CA THR A 81 -11.18 -4.86 -4.29
C THR A 81 -10.08 -4.15 -3.50
N THR A 82 -9.73 -2.94 -3.92
CA THR A 82 -8.85 -2.04 -3.17
C THR A 82 -9.35 -1.89 -1.72
N GLN A 83 -10.64 -1.65 -1.55
CA GLN A 83 -11.27 -1.51 -0.24
C GLN A 83 -11.15 -2.80 0.59
N GLY A 84 -11.40 -3.97 -0.02
CA GLY A 84 -11.31 -5.25 0.68
C GLY A 84 -9.90 -5.56 1.21
N VAL A 85 -8.85 -5.17 0.47
CA VAL A 85 -7.48 -5.27 0.97
C VAL A 85 -7.23 -4.26 2.10
N THR A 86 -7.68 -3.01 1.94
CA THR A 86 -7.54 -1.99 2.99
C THR A 86 -8.24 -2.37 4.29
N ASP A 87 -9.46 -2.89 4.23
CA ASP A 87 -10.23 -3.32 5.41
C ASP A 87 -9.53 -4.48 6.13
N ALA A 88 -8.98 -5.43 5.37
CA ALA A 88 -8.20 -6.53 5.92
C ALA A 88 -6.92 -6.04 6.63
N VAL A 89 -6.26 -5.01 6.08
CA VAL A 89 -5.09 -4.38 6.73
C VAL A 89 -5.51 -3.70 8.02
N ILE A 90 -6.60 -2.92 8.02
CA ILE A 90 -7.12 -2.25 9.23
C ILE A 90 -7.46 -3.28 10.32
N ALA A 91 -8.08 -4.40 9.95
CA ALA A 91 -8.42 -5.47 10.89
C ALA A 91 -7.19 -6.18 11.50
N ASN A 92 -6.01 -6.02 10.90
CA ASN A 92 -4.74 -6.58 11.36
C ASN A 92 -3.81 -5.55 12.02
N LEU A 93 -4.29 -4.33 12.27
CA LEU A 93 -3.54 -3.34 13.06
C LEU A 93 -3.65 -3.69 14.55
N ASP A 94 -2.53 -4.08 15.16
CA ASP A 94 -2.37 -4.30 16.60
C ASP A 94 -2.41 -2.95 17.36
#